data_AF-A0A971NNS4-F1
#
_entry.id   AF-A0A971NNS4-F1
#
_cell.length_a   1.000
_cell.length_b   1.000
_cell.length_c   1.000
_cell.angle_alpha   90.00
_cell.angle_beta   90.00
_cell.angle_gamma   90.00
#
_symmetry.space_group_name_H-M   'P 1'
#
loop_
_entity.id
_entity.type
_entity.pdbx_description
1 polymer ?
#
loop_
_entity_poly.entity_id
_entity_poly.type
_entity_poly.pdbx_seq_one_letter_code
_entity_poly.pdbx_strand_id
1 'polypeptide(L)' 'MGCIFCKIVNNEVPSNRVYEDDLVVAFDDIQPLAPVHTIVIPRKHYAGINDL' A
#
# COMPACT_ATOMS: atom_id res chain seq x y z
N MET A 1 7.71 -13.80 -4.90
CA MET A 1 6.67 -14.35 -4.00
C MET A 1 7.00 -13.88 -2.59
N GLY A 2 6.20 -12.96 -2.00
CA GLY A 2 6.51 -12.33 -0.71
C GLY A 2 6.43 -10.79 -0.66
N CYS A 3 5.70 -10.14 -1.58
CA CYS A 3 5.53 -8.68 -1.56
C CYS A 3 4.72 -8.25 -0.31
N ILE A 4 5.30 -7.39 0.53
CA ILE A 4 4.63 -6.85 1.72
C ILE A 4 3.40 -6.01 1.37
N PHE A 5 3.45 -5.27 0.25
CA PHE A 5 2.31 -4.47 -0.21
C PHE A 5 1.13 -5.35 -0.63
N CYS A 6 1.35 -6.50 -1.27
CA CYS A 6 0.27 -7.45 -1.55
C CYS A 6 -0.37 -7.97 -0.26
N LYS A 7 0.44 -8.28 0.76
CA LYS A 7 -0.08 -8.71 2.07
C LYS A 7 -0.90 -7.62 2.75
N ILE A 8 -0.46 -6.36 2.62
CA ILE A 8 -1.22 -5.19 3.10
C ILE A 8 -2.56 -5.13 2.36
N VAL A 9 -2.59 -5.18 1.03
CA VAL A 9 -3.83 -5.18 0.22
C VAL A 9 -4.77 -6.33 0.62
N ASN A 10 -4.23 -7.51 0.92
CA ASN A 10 -4.98 -8.70 1.31
C ASN A 10 -5.39 -8.75 2.80
N ASN A 11 -5.10 -7.71 3.60
CA ASN A 11 -5.34 -7.70 5.06
C ASN A 11 -4.62 -8.82 5.84
N GLU A 12 -3.51 -9.34 5.32
CA GLU A 12 -2.70 -10.36 5.99
C GLU A 12 -1.74 -9.76 7.03
N VAL A 13 -1.47 -8.45 6.93
CA VAL A 13 -0.60 -7.69 7.84
C VAL A 13 -1.33 -6.41 8.25
N PRO A 14 -1.27 -6.00 9.52
CA PRO A 14 -1.89 -4.76 9.98
C PRO A 14 -1.29 -3.54 9.26
N SER A 15 -2.16 -2.59 8.91
CA SER A 15 -1.80 -1.29 8.34
C SER A 15 -2.82 -0.25 8.77
N ASN A 16 -2.41 1.00 8.95
CA ASN A 16 -3.34 2.09 9.23
C ASN A 16 -3.97 2.57 7.91
N ARG A 17 -5.00 1.88 7.43
CA ARG A 17 -5.71 2.23 6.19
C ARG A 17 -6.50 3.51 6.36
N VAL A 18 -6.26 4.47 5.47
CA VAL A 18 -6.96 5.77 5.46
C VAL A 18 -7.91 5.91 4.27
N TYR A 19 -7.72 5.09 3.23
CA TYR A 19 -8.60 5.05 2.06
C TYR A 19 -8.51 3.69 1.36
N GLU A 20 -9.61 3.26 0.75
CA GLU A 20 -9.69 2.02 -0.03
C GLU A 20 -10.86 2.10 -1.02
N ASP A 21 -10.60 1.72 -2.27
CA ASP A 21 -11.60 1.52 -3.31
C ASP A 21 -11.28 0.28 -4.15
N ASP A 22 -11.89 0.13 -5.32
CA ASP A 22 -11.67 -1.01 -6.23
C ASP A 22 -10.31 -0.99 -6.94
N LEU A 23 -9.61 0.14 -6.95
CA LEU A 23 -8.37 0.35 -7.69
C LEU A 23 -7.16 0.44 -6.77
N VAL A 24 -7.29 1.10 -5.63
CA VAL A 24 -6.18 1.49 -4.75
C VAL A 24 -6.47 1.25 -3.27
N VAL A 25 -5.39 1.17 -2.50
CA VAL A 25 -5.39 1.20 -1.04
C VAL A 25 -4.39 2.28 -0.61
N ALA A 26 -4.78 3.12 0.34
CA ALA A 26 -3.89 4.08 0.97
C ALA A 26 -3.76 3.80 2.48
N PHE A 27 -2.54 3.84 2.98
CA PHE A 27 -2.22 3.61 4.38
C PHE A 27 -1.03 4.45 4.83
N ASP A 28 -0.96 4.73 6.13
CA ASP A 28 0.16 5.49 6.68
C ASP A 28 1.43 4.64 6.76
N ASP A 29 2.55 5.26 6.42
CA ASP A 29 3.87 4.68 6.55
C ASP A 29 4.21 4.45 8.04
N ILE A 30 4.77 3.27 8.35
CA ILE A 30 5.22 2.92 9.70
C ILE A 30 6.50 3.67 10.11
N GLN A 31 7.26 4.18 9.14
CA GLN A 31 8.44 5.02 9.33
C GLN A 31 8.25 6.37 8.61
N PRO A 32 7.35 7.24 9.10
CA PRO A 32 7.01 8.48 8.42
C PRO A 32 8.21 9.46 8.38
N LEU A 33 8.41 10.10 7.23
CA LEU A 33 9.45 11.13 7.02
C LEU A 33 8.92 12.57 7.19
N ALA A 34 7.61 12.70 7.48
CA ALA A 34 6.90 13.96 7.69
C ALA A 34 5.78 13.73 8.72
N PRO A 35 5.16 14.80 9.29
CA PRO A 35 4.06 14.65 10.25
C PRO A 35 2.89 13.80 9.75
N VAL A 36 2.68 13.78 8.44
CA VAL A 36 1.77 12.88 7.73
C VAL A 36 2.51 12.30 6.54
N HIS A 37 2.55 10.98 6.42
CA HIS A 37 3.16 10.27 5.30
C HIS A 37 2.31 9.06 4.92
N THR A 38 1.47 9.22 3.91
CA THR A 38 0.57 8.19 3.42
C THR A 38 1.09 7.64 2.10
N ILE A 39 1.13 6.31 1.99
CA ILE A 39 1.48 5.59 0.77
C ILE A 39 0.19 5.15 0.09
N VAL A 40 0.06 5.44 -1.20
CA VAL A 40 -1.03 4.96 -2.06
C VAL A 40 -0.47 3.91 -3.00
N ILE A 41 -1.07 2.71 -3.00
CA ILE A 41 -0.67 1.61 -3.88
C ILE A 41 -1.87 1.09 -4.68
N PRO A 42 -1.66 0.58 -5.90
CA PRO A 42 -2.68 -0.16 -6.62
C PRO A 42 -2.96 -1.51 -5.93
N ARG A 43 -4.21 -1.98 -6.04
CA ARG A 43 -4.55 -3.36 -5.65
C ARG A 43 -3.86 -4.41 -6.51
N LYS A 44 -3.70 -4.10 -7.80
CA LYS A 44 -2.95 -4.95 -8.74
C LYS A 44 -1.46 -4.79 -8.48
N HIS A 45 -0.75 -5.92 -8.42
CA HIS A 45 0.69 -5.93 -8.22
C HIS A 45 1.44 -5.49 -9.49
N TYR A 46 2.37 -4.56 -9.31
CA TYR A 46 3.35 -4.12 -10.29
C TYR A 46 4.72 -4.06 -9.59
N ALA A 47 5.82 -4.48 -10.25
CA ALA A 47 7.13 -4.45 -9.60
C ALA A 47 7.74 -3.03 -9.65
N GLY A 48 7.33 -2.23 -10.63
CA GLY A 48 7.63 -0.80 -10.71
C GLY A 48 6.78 -0.10 -11.77
N ILE A 49 7.08 1.18 -12.00
CA ILE A 49 6.31 2.02 -12.93
C ILE A 49 6.36 1.54 -14.39
N ASN A 50 7.42 0.81 -14.76
CA ASN A 50 7.58 0.27 -16.12
C ASN A 50 6.68 -0.94 -16.40
N ASP A 51 6.07 -1.53 -15.36
CA ASP A 51 5.16 -2.68 -15.51
C ASP A 51 3.68 -2.24 -15.56
N LEU A 52 3.42 -0.94 -15.46
CA LEU A 52 2.08 -0.36 -15.37
C LEU A 52 1.31 -0.47 -16.69
#